data_AF-A0A4P8IHI4-F1
#
_entry.id   AF-A0A4P8IHI4-F1
#
_cell.length_a   1.000
_cell.length_b   1.000
_cell.length_c   1.000
_cell.angle_alpha   90.00
_cell.angle_beta   90.00
_cell.angle_gamma   90.00
#
_symmetry.space_group_name_H-M   'P 1'
#
loop_
_entity.id
_entity.type
_entity.pdbx_description
1 polymer ?
#
loop_
_entity_poly.entity_id
_entity_poly.type
_entity_poly.pdbx_seq_one_letter_code
_entity_poly.pdbx_strand_id
1 'polypeptide(L)'
;MMSDREKKFYKAVYFDLSTRALEENYSRQSPQNAYHLIRNFFQKEKFSHVQYSGYHTTFKTTDLYVYDLIRTMSAEFPWLRLCISNFEVTNIGRNHDLLDLFTGEAEEMEPLP
;
A
#
# COMPACT_ATOMS: atom_id res chain seq x y z
N MET A 1 28.10 -24.97 0.84
CA MET A 1 27.31 -23.99 0.07
C MET A 1 26.73 -22.98 1.05
N MET A 2 27.27 -21.76 1.10
CA MET A 2 26.55 -20.65 1.72
C MET A 2 25.36 -20.37 0.80
N SER A 3 24.14 -20.65 1.24
CA SER A 3 22.96 -20.22 0.50
C SER A 3 22.99 -18.70 0.43
N ASP A 4 22.90 -18.14 -0.78
CA ASP A 4 22.60 -16.73 -0.95
C ASP A 4 21.27 -16.48 -0.23
N ARG A 5 21.33 -16.00 1.01
CA ARG A 5 20.14 -15.56 1.73
C ARG A 5 19.53 -14.46 0.88
N GLU A 6 18.28 -14.66 0.48
CA GLU A 6 17.53 -13.70 -0.31
C GLU A 6 17.69 -12.29 0.30
N LYS A 7 18.15 -11.34 -0.51
CA LYS A 7 18.45 -9.99 -0.03
C LYS A 7 17.17 -9.33 0.48
N LYS A 8 17.27 -8.69 1.65
CA LYS A 8 16.14 -8.00 2.27
C LYS A 8 16.12 -6.52 1.88
N PHE A 9 14.96 -6.04 1.47
CA PHE A 9 14.70 -4.64 1.12
C PHE A 9 13.48 -4.14 1.86
N TYR A 10 13.33 -2.82 1.99
CA TYR A 10 12.02 -2.27 2.26
C TYR A 10 11.14 -2.54 1.05
N LYS A 11 9.89 -2.93 1.28
CA LYS A 11 8.95 -3.29 0.22
C LYS A 11 7.83 -2.27 0.20
N ALA A 12 7.42 -1.88 -1.00
CA ALA A 12 6.19 -1.16 -1.24
C ALA A 12 5.18 -2.07 -1.93
N VAL A 13 3.93 -1.97 -1.52
CA VAL A 13 2.78 -2.66 -2.10
C VAL A 13 1.80 -1.60 -2.58
N TYR A 14 1.33 -1.76 -3.81
CA TYR A 14 0.28 -0.92 -4.41
C TYR A 14 -0.78 -1.83 -5.02
N PHE A 15 -2.06 -1.46 -4.89
CA PHE A 15 -3.15 -2.25 -5.46
C PHE A 15 -4.31 -1.37 -5.89
N ASP A 16 -5.15 -1.88 -6.80
CA ASP A 16 -6.41 -1.24 -7.17
C ASP A 16 -7.55 -2.24 -7.08
N LEU A 17 -8.72 -1.73 -6.69
CA LEU A 17 -9.97 -2.50 -6.61
C LEU A 17 -11.00 -1.88 -7.55
N SER A 18 -11.71 -2.73 -8.28
CA SER A 18 -12.88 -2.32 -9.05
C SER A 18 -14.06 -2.06 -8.11
N THR A 19 -14.53 -0.81 -8.06
CA THR A 19 -15.72 -0.43 -7.26
C THR A 19 -16.94 -1.25 -7.66
N ARG A 20 -17.15 -1.48 -8.96
CA ARG A 20 -18.24 -2.32 -9.44
C ARG A 20 -18.13 -3.75 -8.91
N ALA A 21 -16.95 -4.33 -8.97
CA ALA A 21 -16.74 -5.69 -8.47
C ALA A 21 -16.90 -5.77 -6.94
N LEU A 22 -16.52 -4.74 -6.20
CA LEU A 22 -16.77 -4.63 -4.76
C LEU A 22 -18.27 -4.60 -4.44
N GLU A 23 -19.06 -3.85 -5.21
CA GLU A 23 -20.51 -3.83 -5.03
C GLU A 23 -21.16 -5.19 -5.29
N GLU A 24 -20.66 -5.93 -6.28
CA GLU A 24 -21.17 -7.24 -6.68
C GLU A 24 -20.71 -8.38 -5.75
N ASN A 25 -19.46 -8.36 -5.28
CA ASN A 25 -18.80 -9.51 -4.63
C ASN A 25 -18.44 -9.30 -3.16
N TYR A 26 -18.51 -8.06 -2.64
CA TYR A 26 -18.20 -7.75 -1.24
C TYR A 26 -19.39 -7.11 -0.53
N SER A 27 -19.78 -5.90 -0.93
CA SER A 27 -20.91 -5.18 -0.34
C SER A 27 -21.36 -4.05 -1.25
N ARG A 28 -22.63 -4.11 -1.67
CA ARG A 28 -23.27 -3.03 -2.44
C ARG A 28 -23.51 -1.76 -1.64
N GLN A 29 -23.77 -1.89 -0.34
CA GLN A 29 -24.09 -0.73 0.52
C GLN A 29 -22.85 -0.05 1.07
N SER A 30 -21.74 -0.78 1.19
CA SER A 30 -20.53 -0.31 1.85
C SER A 30 -19.24 -0.82 1.20
N PRO A 31 -19.05 -0.64 -0.13
CA PRO A 31 -17.86 -1.13 -0.83
C PRO A 31 -16.56 -0.53 -0.29
N GLN A 32 -16.61 0.70 0.24
CA GLN A 32 -15.47 1.40 0.85
C GLN A 32 -14.89 0.68 2.07
N ASN A 33 -15.69 -0.13 2.79
CA ASN A 33 -15.21 -0.88 3.95
C ASN A 33 -14.13 -1.91 3.59
N ALA A 34 -14.05 -2.33 2.32
CA ALA A 34 -12.98 -3.20 1.82
C ALA A 34 -11.59 -2.59 2.05
N TYR A 35 -11.43 -1.29 1.77
CA TYR A 35 -10.16 -0.58 1.99
C TYR A 35 -9.80 -0.50 3.47
N HIS A 36 -10.78 -0.37 4.37
CA HIS A 36 -10.55 -0.39 5.81
C HIS A 36 -10.07 -1.77 6.29
N LEU A 37 -10.64 -2.87 5.79
CA LEU A 37 -10.19 -4.22 6.12
C LEU A 37 -8.75 -4.45 5.66
N ILE A 38 -8.43 -4.08 4.43
CA ILE A 38 -7.07 -4.22 3.87
C ILE A 38 -6.08 -3.34 4.64
N ARG A 39 -6.47 -2.11 4.99
CA ARG A 39 -5.64 -1.21 5.82
C ARG A 39 -5.30 -1.84 7.17
N ASN A 40 -6.31 -2.37 7.85
CA ASN A 40 -6.13 -3.01 9.15
C ASN A 40 -5.24 -4.25 9.05
N PHE A 41 -5.38 -5.03 7.97
CA PHE A 41 -4.51 -6.17 7.68
C PHE A 41 -3.04 -5.74 7.56
N PHE A 42 -2.74 -4.78 6.68
CA PHE A 42 -1.37 -4.29 6.49
C PHE A 42 -0.77 -3.64 7.75
N GLN A 43 -1.57 -2.90 8.52
CA GLN A 43 -1.10 -2.28 9.77
C GLN A 43 -0.70 -3.33 10.82
N LYS A 44 -1.44 -4.45 10.94
CA LYS A 44 -1.06 -5.56 11.83
C LYS A 44 0.29 -6.17 11.44
N GLU A 45 0.59 -6.18 10.15
CA GLU A 45 1.82 -6.71 9.55
C GLU A 45 2.96 -5.69 9.52
N LYS A 46 2.80 -4.57 10.23
CA LYS A 46 3.79 -3.49 10.34
C LYS A 46 4.12 -2.84 9.00
N PHE A 47 3.12 -2.73 8.13
CA PHE A 47 3.18 -1.84 6.98
C PHE A 47 2.57 -0.48 7.37
N SER A 48 3.28 0.58 7.02
CA SER A 48 2.79 1.94 7.13
C SER A 48 1.99 2.31 5.89
N HIS A 49 0.81 2.87 6.10
CA HIS A 49 0.01 3.47 5.04
C HIS A 49 0.71 4.76 4.57
N VAL A 50 0.83 4.93 3.26
CA VAL A 50 1.48 6.11 2.66
C VAL A 50 0.43 7.00 2.00
N GLN A 51 -0.18 6.51 0.93
CA GLN A 51 -1.21 7.23 0.20
C GLN A 51 -2.10 6.24 -0.54
N TYR A 52 -3.42 6.52 -0.63
CA TYR A 52 -4.40 5.70 -1.33
C TYR A 52 -4.26 4.20 -0.97
N SER A 53 -4.06 3.34 -1.95
CA SER A 53 -3.86 1.89 -1.80
C SER A 53 -2.38 1.49 -1.65
N GLY A 54 -1.51 2.43 -1.27
CA GLY A 54 -0.07 2.24 -1.13
C GLY A 54 0.39 2.01 0.32
N TYR A 55 1.21 0.98 0.51
CA TYR A 55 1.71 0.53 1.82
C TYR A 55 3.19 0.20 1.75
N HIS A 56 3.97 0.64 2.73
CA HIS A 56 5.40 0.34 2.82
C HIS A 56 5.72 -0.47 4.06
N THR A 57 6.61 -1.45 3.97
CA THR A 57 7.10 -2.16 5.16
C THR A 57 7.89 -1.20 6.05
N THR A 58 7.72 -1.31 7.37
CA THR A 58 8.55 -0.61 8.36
C THR A 58 9.89 -1.31 8.62
N PHE A 59 10.14 -2.45 7.97
CA PHE A 59 11.32 -3.29 8.12
C PHE A 59 11.75 -3.87 6.77
N LYS A 60 13.03 -4.28 6.67
CA LYS A 60 13.52 -4.97 5.48
C LYS A 60 13.05 -6.43 5.46
N THR A 61 12.48 -6.85 4.34
CA THR A 61 11.96 -8.21 4.14
C THR A 61 12.26 -8.73 2.74
N THR A 62 11.91 -9.99 2.48
CA THR A 62 12.15 -10.68 1.20
C THR A 62 10.90 -10.73 0.32
N ASP A 63 11.03 -11.13 -0.95
CA ASP A 63 9.85 -11.33 -1.80
C ASP A 63 9.01 -12.52 -1.32
N LEU A 64 9.67 -13.58 -0.84
CA LEU A 64 8.98 -14.74 -0.27
C LEU A 64 8.07 -14.38 0.92
N TYR A 65 8.52 -13.49 1.82
CA TYR A 65 7.69 -13.03 2.93
C TYR A 65 6.44 -12.30 2.44
N VAL A 66 6.59 -11.40 1.46
CA VAL A 66 5.44 -10.67 0.91
C VAL A 66 4.50 -11.64 0.20
N TYR A 67 5.03 -12.60 -0.56
CA TYR A 67 4.22 -13.62 -1.23
C TYR A 67 3.37 -14.44 -0.24
N ASP A 68 3.97 -14.93 0.85
CA ASP A 68 3.23 -15.66 1.89
C ASP A 68 2.20 -14.79 2.59
N LEU A 69 2.52 -13.51 2.80
CA LEU A 69 1.59 -12.55 3.35
C LEU A 69 0.38 -12.33 2.44
N ILE A 70 0.59 -12.13 1.14
CA ILE A 70 -0.52 -11.96 0.18
C ILE A 70 -1.34 -13.24 0.05
N ARG A 71 -0.71 -14.42 0.14
CA ARG A 71 -1.42 -15.70 0.19
C ARG A 71 -2.34 -15.79 1.42
N THR A 72 -1.86 -15.32 2.57
CA THR A 72 -2.65 -15.24 3.81
C THR A 72 -3.81 -14.26 3.66
N MET A 73 -3.55 -13.07 3.10
CA MET A 73 -4.56 -12.06 2.81
C MET A 73 -5.65 -12.59 1.87
N SER A 74 -5.27 -13.32 0.81
CA SER A 74 -6.22 -13.89 -0.15
C SER A 74 -7.10 -14.97 0.48
N ALA A 75 -6.63 -15.66 1.52
CA ALA A 75 -7.42 -16.62 2.27
C ALA A 75 -8.36 -15.93 3.26
N GLU A 76 -7.91 -14.84 3.90
CA GLU A 76 -8.70 -14.04 4.84
C GLU A 76 -9.81 -13.23 4.12
N PHE A 77 -9.54 -12.74 2.91
CA PHE A 77 -10.48 -11.97 2.09
C PHE A 77 -10.77 -12.65 0.74
N PRO A 78 -11.57 -13.74 0.70
CA PRO A 78 -11.84 -14.47 -0.55
C PRO A 78 -12.47 -13.63 -1.66
N TRP A 79 -13.19 -12.57 -1.32
CA TRP A 79 -13.78 -11.61 -2.27
C TRP A 79 -12.72 -10.78 -3.03
N LEU A 80 -11.52 -10.64 -2.47
CA LEU A 80 -10.49 -9.77 -3.00
C LEU A 80 -10.06 -10.19 -4.42
N ARG A 81 -9.93 -11.50 -4.67
CA ARG A 81 -9.57 -12.03 -6.00
C ARG A 81 -10.54 -11.65 -7.12
N LEU A 82 -11.79 -11.36 -6.77
CA LEU A 82 -12.83 -10.96 -7.73
C LEU A 82 -12.84 -9.45 -7.95
N CYS A 83 -12.23 -8.69 -7.04
CA CYS A 83 -12.29 -7.23 -7.02
C CYS A 83 -10.97 -6.57 -7.44
N ILE A 84 -9.86 -7.30 -7.35
CA ILE A 84 -8.51 -6.76 -7.60
C ILE A 84 -8.29 -6.56 -9.10
N SER A 85 -7.92 -5.34 -9.49
CA SER A 85 -7.61 -4.99 -10.89
C SER A 85 -6.10 -4.86 -11.12
N ASN A 86 -5.36 -4.46 -10.08
CA ASN A 86 -3.90 -4.42 -10.10
C ASN A 86 -3.36 -4.74 -8.71
N PHE A 87 -2.19 -5.38 -8.65
CA PHE A 87 -1.45 -5.62 -7.41
C PHE A 87 0.04 -5.74 -7.70
N GLU A 88 0.82 -4.81 -7.16
CA GLU A 88 2.24 -4.68 -7.45
C GLU A 88 3.05 -4.60 -6.16
N VAL A 89 4.25 -5.19 -6.20
CA VAL A 89 5.23 -5.15 -5.12
C VAL A 89 6.57 -4.69 -5.70
N THR A 90 7.22 -3.75 -5.03
CA THR A 90 8.54 -3.25 -5.44
C THR A 90 9.49 -3.07 -4.26
N ASN A 91 10.79 -3.11 -4.55
CA ASN A 91 11.84 -2.76 -3.61
C ASN A 91 11.98 -1.25 -3.55
N ILE A 92 11.92 -0.68 -2.36
CA ILE A 92 12.13 0.75 -2.14
C ILE A 92 13.41 1.02 -1.36
N GLY A 93 14.03 2.15 -1.70
CA GLY A 93 15.20 2.69 -1.03
C GLY A 93 14.82 3.59 0.14
N ARG A 94 15.48 4.74 0.26
CA ARG A 94 15.05 5.81 1.19
C ARG A 94 13.88 6.57 0.56
N ASN A 95 12.82 6.78 1.33
CA ASN A 95 11.75 7.71 0.98
C ASN A 95 12.08 9.10 1.54
N HIS A 96 11.77 10.13 0.76
CA HIS A 96 11.90 11.53 1.14
C HIS A 96 10.52 12.17 1.02
N ASP A 97 10.00 12.71 2.12
CA ASP A 97 8.78 13.53 2.07
C ASP A 97 9.17 14.92 1.57
N LEU A 98 8.50 15.37 0.51
CA LEU A 98 8.74 16.67 -0.13
C LEU A 98 7.58 17.64 0.08
N LEU A 99 6.58 17.28 0.91
CA LEU A 99 5.47 18.18 1.25
C LEU A 99 5.95 19.50 1.84
N ASP A 100 7.07 19.46 2.58
CA ASP A 100 7.71 20.64 3.16
C ASP A 100 8.13 21.69 2.11
N LEU A 101 8.30 21.31 0.83
CA LEU A 101 8.60 22.26 -0.25
C LEU A 101 7.39 23.08 -0.69
N PHE A 102 6.18 22.66 -0.34
CA PHE A 102 4.92 23.30 -0.73
C PHE A 102 4.25 24.03 0.44
N THR A 103 4.83 23.98 1.64
CA THR A 103 4.36 24.68 2.84
C THR A 103 5.17 25.93 3.17
N GLY A 104 6.15 26.29 2.32
CA GLY A 104 6.89 27.54 2.42
C GLY A 104 5.96 28.74 2.32
N GLU A 105 6.03 29.64 3.31
CA GLU A 105 5.24 30.85 3.42
C GLU A 105 5.21 31.59 2.08
N ALA A 106 4.01 31.94 1.61
CA ALA A 106 3.86 32.89 0.53
C ALA A 106 4.51 34.19 1.02
N GLU A 107 5.74 34.46 0.59
CA GLU A 107 6.29 35.81 0.65
C GLU A 107 5.22 36.70 0.02
N GLU A 108 4.61 37.57 0.84
CA GLU A 108 3.68 38.59 0.38
C GLU A 108 4.43 39.37 -0.70
N MET A 109 4.15 39.06 -1.97
CA MET A 109 4.66 39.84 -3.08
C MET A 109 4.07 41.23 -2.88
N GLU A 110 4.91 42.19 -2.46
CA GLU A 110 4.53 43.59 -2.45
C GLU A 110 3.92 43.92 -3.81
N PRO A 111 2.75 44.59 -3.85
CA PRO A 111 2.14 44.93 -5.12
C PRO A 111 3.11 45.77 -5.92
N LEU A 112 3.41 45.33 -7.14
CA LEU A 112 4.25 46.08 -8.07
C LEU A 112 3.65 47.48 -8.27
N PRO A 113 4.48 48.53 -8.33
CA PRO A 113 4.05 49.93 -8.34
C PRO A 113 3.20 50.30 -9.56
#